data_AF-A0A4P1KE15-F1
#
_entry.id   AF-A0A4P1KE15-F1
#
_cell.length_a   1.000
_cell.length_b   1.000
_cell.length_c   1.000
_cell.angle_alpha   90.00
_cell.angle_beta   90.00
_cell.angle_gamma   90.00
#
_symmetry.space_group_name_H-M   'P 1'
#
loop_
_entity.id
_entity.type
_entity.pdbx_description
1 polymer ?
#
loop_
_entity_poly.entity_id
_entity_poly.type
_entity_poly.pdbx_seq_one_letter_code
_entity_poly.pdbx_strand_id
1 'polypeptide(L)' 'MTAANASGINDGAAALVLMSADEAKARGLEPLARIASWATAGVDPAIMAPARSRRRRRRWRRRAGPSPIWT' A
#
# COMPACT_ATOMS: atom_id res chain seq x y z
N MET A 1 -10.74 15.77 -16.54
CA MET A 1 -10.81 14.30 -16.55
C MET A 1 -11.26 13.86 -17.92
N THR A 2 -10.60 12.86 -18.50
CA THR A 2 -10.98 12.21 -19.77
C THR A 2 -10.85 10.70 -19.62
N ALA A 3 -11.41 9.92 -20.55
CA ALA A 3 -11.29 8.46 -20.53
C ALA A 3 -9.82 7.99 -20.56
N ALA A 4 -8.93 8.75 -21.21
CA ALA A 4 -7.52 8.40 -21.34
C ALA A 4 -6.70 8.57 -20.04
N ASN A 5 -7.19 9.33 -19.05
CA ASN A 5 -6.46 9.59 -17.80
C ASN A 5 -7.21 9.20 -16.52
N ALA A 6 -8.42 8.66 -16.64
CA ALA A 6 -9.19 8.09 -15.55
C ALA A 6 -8.98 6.58 -15.47
N SER A 7 -9.09 6.01 -14.27
CA SER A 7 -9.21 4.56 -14.11
C SER A 7 -10.49 4.06 -14.77
N GLY A 8 -10.41 2.98 -15.55
CA GLY A 8 -11.58 2.33 -16.12
C GLY A 8 -12.43 1.59 -15.09
N ILE A 9 -13.73 1.42 -15.39
CA ILE A 9 -14.62 0.53 -14.64
C ILE A 9 -14.18 -0.91 -14.91
N ASN A 10 -13.99 -1.69 -13.86
CA ASN A 10 -13.48 -3.05 -13.94
C ASN A 10 -14.25 -3.97 -13.00
N ASP A 11 -14.44 -5.22 -13.44
CA ASP A 11 -14.91 -6.34 -12.63
C ASP A 11 -13.76 -7.34 -12.47
N GLY A 12 -13.34 -7.62 -11.24
CA GLY A 12 -12.22 -8.52 -10.96
C GLY A 12 -12.13 -8.93 -9.49
N ALA A 13 -11.40 -10.02 -9.21
CA ALA A 13 -11.18 -10.55 -7.87
C ALA A 13 -9.70 -10.84 -7.62
N ALA A 14 -9.27 -10.71 -6.36
CA ALA A 14 -7.91 -11.04 -5.92
C ALA A 14 -7.94 -11.65 -4.50
N ALA A 15 -6.99 -12.54 -4.22
CA ALA A 15 -6.81 -13.14 -2.90
C ALA A 15 -5.32 -13.12 -2.51
N LEU A 16 -5.05 -12.99 -1.21
CA LEU A 16 -3.72 -13.05 -0.62
C LEU A 16 -3.76 -13.89 0.64
N VAL A 17 -2.72 -14.69 0.88
CA VAL A 17 -2.54 -15.44 2.13
C VAL A 17 -1.49 -14.74 2.98
N LEU A 18 -1.83 -14.44 4.22
CA LEU A 18 -0.95 -13.81 5.19
C LEU A 18 -0.68 -14.78 6.34
N MET A 19 0.56 -14.82 6.80
CA MET A 19 0.97 -15.60 7.97
C MET A 19 2.18 -14.93 8.63
N SER A 20 2.51 -15.35 9.84
CA SER A 20 3.75 -14.92 10.49
C SER A 20 4.97 -15.54 9.79
N ALA A 21 6.14 -14.91 9.95
CA ALA A 21 7.37 -15.45 9.39
C ALA A 21 7.75 -16.81 10.01
N ASP A 22 7.43 -17.02 11.28
CA ASP A 22 7.73 -18.28 11.97
C ASP A 22 6.83 -19.42 11.48
N GLU A 23 5.55 -19.13 11.21
CA GLU A 23 4.64 -20.11 10.62
C GLU A 23 5.04 -20.46 9.18
N ALA A 24 5.44 -19.46 8.38
CA ALA A 24 5.95 -19.70 7.04
C ALA A 24 7.18 -20.63 7.06
N LYS A 25 8.13 -20.39 7.98
CA LYS A 25 9.31 -21.24 8.17
C LYS A 25 8.94 -22.66 8.61
N ALA A 26 8.04 -22.81 9.59
CA ALA A 26 7.58 -24.12 10.06
C ALA A 26 6.96 -24.96 8.95
N ARG A 27 6.32 -24.30 7.98
CA ARG A 27 5.72 -24.92 6.79
C ARG A 27 6.67 -25.04 5.59
N GLY A 28 7.91 -24.57 5.70
CA GLY A 28 8.88 -24.56 4.60
C GLY A 28 8.47 -23.66 3.42
N LEU A 29 7.67 -22.62 3.67
CA LEU A 29 7.19 -21.68 2.66
C LEU A 29 8.12 -20.46 2.57
N GLU A 30 8.50 -20.08 1.35
CA GLU A 30 9.28 -18.87 1.09
C GLU A 30 8.37 -17.63 0.99
N PRO A 31 8.48 -16.64 1.89
CA PRO A 31 7.63 -15.45 1.85
C PRO A 31 7.94 -14.55 0.65
N LEU A 32 6.90 -14.17 -0.12
CA LEU A 32 7.05 -13.29 -1.29
C LEU A 32 7.31 -11.82 -0.90
N ALA A 33 6.77 -11.37 0.22
CA ALA A 33 6.88 -9.98 0.66
C ALA A 33 6.55 -9.81 2.16
N ARG A 34 6.89 -8.64 2.69
CA ARG A 34 6.59 -8.19 4.06
C ARG A 34 5.71 -6.95 4.02
N ILE A 35 4.65 -6.91 4.83
CA ILE A 35 3.93 -5.67 5.11
C ILE A 35 4.78 -4.79 6.03
N ALA A 36 5.58 -3.89 5.45
CA ALA A 36 6.43 -2.99 6.22
C ALA A 36 5.61 -1.96 7.01
N SER A 37 4.51 -1.46 6.42
CA SER A 37 3.75 -0.36 6.99
C SER A 37 2.38 -0.11 6.29
N TRP A 38 1.29 0.05 7.05
CA TRP A 38 -0.03 0.58 6.64
C TRP A 38 -0.53 1.86 7.37
N ALA A 39 -1.20 2.81 6.71
CA ALA A 39 -1.79 4.00 7.37
C ALA A 39 -3.16 4.38 6.80
N THR A 40 -4.10 4.81 7.65
CA THR A 40 -5.41 5.39 7.27
C THR A 40 -5.44 6.89 7.52
N ALA A 41 -6.10 7.70 6.68
CA ALA A 41 -6.26 9.14 6.93
C ALA A 41 -7.45 9.68 6.15
N GLY A 42 -8.26 10.53 6.80
CA GLY A 42 -9.33 11.29 6.15
C GLY A 42 -8.82 12.62 5.60
N VAL A 43 -9.53 13.14 4.59
CA VAL A 43 -9.32 14.45 3.97
C VAL A 43 -10.68 15.04 3.60
N ASP A 44 -10.73 16.34 3.32
CA ASP A 44 -11.95 16.99 2.84
C ASP A 44 -12.37 16.37 1.48
N PRO A 45 -13.66 15.95 1.33
CA PRO A 45 -14.16 15.34 0.10
C PRO A 45 -13.91 16.18 -1.17
N ALA A 46 -13.93 17.51 -1.07
CA ALA A 46 -13.73 18.40 -2.21
C ALA A 46 -12.32 18.29 -2.82
N ILE A 47 -11.34 17.77 -2.08
CA ILE A 47 -9.93 17.66 -2.50
C ILE A 47 -9.37 16.24 -2.48
N MET A 48 -10.22 15.22 -2.42
CA MET A 48 -9.81 13.82 -2.21
C MET A 48 -8.77 13.31 -3.23
N ALA A 49 -8.93 13.61 -4.53
CA ALA A 49 -8.12 13.04 -5.60
C ALA A 49 -6.61 13.41 -5.55
N PRO A 50 -6.20 14.69 -5.38
CA PRO A 50 -4.78 15.04 -5.23
C PRO A 50 -4.22 14.80 -3.82
N ALA A 51 -5.04 14.36 -2.85
CA ALA A 51 -4.67 14.39 -1.45
C ALA A 51 -3.59 13.36 -1.08
N ARG A 52 -2.33 13.80 -1.06
CA ARG A 52 -1.26 13.06 -0.38
C ARG A 52 -1.42 13.21 1.13
N SER A 53 -1.93 12.19 1.81
CA SER A 53 -2.06 12.25 3.27
C SER A 53 -0.69 12.37 3.95
N ARG A 54 -0.50 13.44 4.73
CA ARG A 54 0.73 13.68 5.52
C ARG A 54 1.03 12.51 6.46
N ARG A 55 -0.02 11.84 6.96
CA ARG A 55 0.08 10.66 7.83
C ARG A 55 0.70 9.46 7.11
N ARG A 56 0.35 9.19 5.86
CA ARG A 56 0.99 8.14 5.03
C ARG A 56 2.47 8.42 4.86
N ARG A 57 2.85 9.65 4.48
CA ARG A 57 4.27 10.04 4.30
C ARG A 57 5.07 9.92 5.60
N ARG A 58 4.54 10.41 6.72
CA ARG A 58 5.21 10.32 8.04
C ARG A 58 5.38 8.87 8.48
N ARG A 59 4.34 8.03 8.33
CA ARG A 59 4.42 6.63 8.75
C ARG A 59 5.39 5.82 7.90
N TRP A 60 5.41 6.06 6.58
CA TRP A 60 6.37 5.43 5.67
C TRP A 60 7.82 5.75 6.06
N ARG A 61 8.13 7.04 6.27
CA ARG A 61 9.47 7.48 6.71
C ARG A 61 9.92 6.87 8.04
N ARG A 62 8.99 6.60 8.96
CA ARG A 62 9.33 6.03 10.28
C ARG A 62 9.48 4.51 10.30
N ARG A 63 8.91 3.78 9.33
CA ARG A 63 8.77 2.31 9.42
C ARG A 63 9.26 1.54 8.19
N ALA A 64 9.39 2.18 7.03
CA ALA A 64 9.71 1.51 5.77
C ALA A 64 11.10 1.88 5.20
N GLY A 65 11.83 2.84 5.78
CA GLY A 65 13.15 3.29 5.30
C GLY A 65 13.08 4.50 4.34
N PRO A 66 14.16 4.89 3.64
CA PRO A 66 14.15 5.86 2.55
C PRO A 66 13.65 5.25 1.23
N SER A 67 13.09 6.07 0.35
CA SER A 67 12.43 5.61 -0.89
C SER A 67 13.43 5.47 -2.04
N PRO A 68 13.51 4.34 -2.75
CA PRO A 68 14.49 4.11 -3.81
C PRO A 68 14.19 4.86 -5.12
N ILE A 69 13.10 5.64 -5.18
CA ILE A 69 12.60 6.35 -6.36
C ILE A 69 12.81 7.87 -6.28
N TRP A 70 13.44 8.38 -5.21
CA TRP A 70 13.68 9.82 -5.00
C TRP A 70 15.06 10.12 -4.37
N THR A 71 16.10 9.40 -4.81
CA THR A 71 17.51 9.69 -4.58
C THR A 71 18.24 9.66 -5.91
#